data_AF-A0A2P2QP46-F1
#
_entry.id   AF-A0A2P2QP46-F1
#
_cell.length_a   1.000
_cell.length_b   1.000
_cell.length_c   1.000
_cell.angle_alpha   90.00
_cell.angle_beta   90.00
_cell.angle_gamma   90.00
#
_symmetry.space_group_name_H-M   'P 1'
#
loop_
_entity.id
_entity.type
_entity.pdbx_description
1 polymer ?
#
loop_
_entity_poly.entity_id
_entity_poly.type
_entity_poly.pdbx_seq_one_letter_code
_entity_poly.pdbx_strand_id
1 'polypeptide(L)' 'MDRIANRPRGFAFIRYATEEESQKAIEGMHGKFLDGRVIFVEIAKSRSELRSLERNQRQF' A
#
# COMPACT_ATOMS: atom_id res chain seq x y z
N MET A 1 10.09 -1.22 25.46
CA MET A 1 10.54 -1.66 24.12
C MET A 1 9.91 -3.03 23.86
N ASP A 2 8.63 -3.07 23.50
CA ASP A 2 7.99 -4.27 22.96
C ASP A 2 8.38 -4.40 21.49
N ARG A 3 9.61 -4.88 21.32
CA ARG A 3 10.30 -5.16 20.05
C ARG A 3 10.14 -6.62 19.60
N ILE A 4 9.30 -7.40 20.29
CA ILE A 4 9.31 -8.88 20.23
C ILE A 4 8.40 -9.42 19.11
N ALA A 5 7.30 -8.75 18.81
CA ALA A 5 6.54 -9.08 17.62
C ALA A 5 7.13 -8.27 16.45
N ASN A 6 8.09 -8.86 15.71
CA ASN A 6 8.38 -8.52 14.30
C ASN A 6 7.14 -8.81 13.42
N ARG A 7 5.95 -8.45 13.90
CA ARG A 7 4.70 -8.69 13.21
C ARG A 7 4.54 -7.52 12.24
N PRO A 8 4.62 -7.78 10.93
CA PRO A 8 4.45 -6.72 9.95
C PRO A 8 3.10 -6.05 10.20
N ARG A 9 3.06 -4.72 10.07
CA ARG A 9 1.85 -3.90 10.23
C ARG A 9 0.75 -4.23 9.21
N GLY A 10 0.99 -5.18 8.30
CA GLY A 10 0.04 -5.65 7.30
C GLY A 10 0.03 -4.83 6.01
N PHE A 11 1.00 -3.93 5.81
CA PHE A 11 1.14 -3.17 4.57
C PHE A 11 2.62 -3.04 4.18
N ALA A 12 2.86 -2.88 2.88
CA ALA A 12 4.16 -2.61 2.30
C ALA A 12 3.99 -1.69 1.09
N PHE A 13 5.02 -0.91 0.77
CA PHE A 13 5.06 -0.10 -0.44
C PHE A 13 6.13 -0.68 -1.37
N ILE A 14 5.76 -0.97 -2.60
CA ILE A 14 6.64 -1.52 -3.62
C ILE A 14 6.74 -0.50 -4.74
N ARG A 15 7.97 -0.14 -5.13
CA ARG A 15 8.23 0.71 -6.29
C ARG A 15 8.63 -0.18 -7.46
N TYR A 16 7.82 -0.19 -8.50
CA TYR A 16 8.16 -0.81 -9.77
C TYR A 16 8.94 0.18 -10.65
N ALA A 17 9.70 -0.36 -11.61
CA ALA A 17 10.44 0.46 -12.58
C ALA A 17 9.50 1.07 -13.62
N THR A 18 8.44 0.35 -13.98
CA THR A 18 7.45 0.74 -14.98
C THR A 18 6.03 0.68 -14.44
N GLU A 19 5.13 1.47 -15.04
CA GLU A 19 3.71 1.45 -14.69
C GLU A 19 3.06 0.12 -15.09
N GLU A 20 3.43 -0.44 -16.25
CA GLU A 20 2.91 -1.72 -16.74
C GLU A 20 3.19 -2.89 -15.79
N GLU A 21 4.39 -2.96 -15.20
CA GLU A 21 4.71 -3.96 -14.19
C GLU A 21 3.89 -3.79 -12.92
N SER A 22 3.67 -2.53 -12.50
CA SER A 22 2.85 -2.24 -11.32
C SER A 22 1.39 -2.65 -11.51
N GLN A 23 0.85 -2.46 -12.73
CA GLN A 23 -0.53 -2.76 -13.06
C GLN A 23 -0.75 -4.27 -13.15
N LYS A 24 0.18 -5.00 -13.80
CA LYS A 24 0.19 -6.47 -13.79
C LYS A 24 0.29 -7.04 -12.37
N ALA A 25 1.07 -6.42 -11.49
CA ALA A 25 1.16 -6.84 -10.10
C ALA A 25 -0.14 -6.61 -9.33
N ILE A 26 -0.84 -5.49 -9.58
CA ILE A 26 -2.17 -5.22 -9.00
C ILE A 26 -3.15 -6.28 -9.47
N GLU A 27 -3.34 -6.46 -10.78
CA GLU A 27 -4.30 -7.44 -11.31
C GLU A 27 -3.97 -8.87 -10.90
N GLY A 28 -2.68 -9.21 -10.85
CA GLY A 28 -2.21 -10.55 -10.56
C GLY A 28 -2.19 -10.93 -9.08
N MET A 29 -2.08 -9.96 -8.16
CA MET A 29 -1.91 -10.22 -6.72
C MET A 29 -3.01 -9.62 -5.84
N HIS A 30 -3.85 -8.72 -6.37
CA HIS A 30 -5.00 -8.20 -5.64
C HIS A 30 -5.99 -9.32 -5.32
N GLY A 31 -6.32 -9.49 -4.04
CA GLY A 31 -7.26 -10.51 -3.57
C GLY A 31 -6.69 -11.92 -3.51
N LYS A 32 -5.37 -12.11 -3.68
CA LYS A 32 -4.73 -13.42 -3.53
C LYS A 32 -4.45 -13.75 -2.07
N PHE A 33 -4.37 -15.05 -1.79
CA PHE A 33 -3.93 -15.56 -0.50
C PHE A 33 -2.40 -15.62 -0.46
N LEU A 34 -1.80 -14.86 0.45
CA LEU A 34 -0.38 -14.90 0.77
C LEU A 34 -0.23 -15.26 2.25
N ASP A 35 0.47 -16.36 2.54
CA ASP A 35 0.77 -16.80 3.91
C ASP A 35 -0.49 -16.94 4.79
N GLY A 36 -1.58 -17.45 4.21
CA GLY A 36 -2.86 -17.64 4.91
C GLY A 36 -3.66 -16.35 5.15
N ARG A 37 -3.30 -15.24 4.51
CA ARG A 37 -4.06 -13.98 4.55
C ARG A 37 -4.34 -13.47 3.14
N VAL A 38 -5.51 -12.88 2.94
CA VAL A 38 -5.81 -12.19 1.68
C VAL A 38 -5.02 -10.88 1.65
N ILE A 39 -4.24 -10.67 0.60
CA ILE A 39 -3.54 -9.42 0.35
C ILE A 39 -4.32 -8.55 -0.64
N PHE A 40 -4.23 -7.24 -0.45
CA PHE A 40 -4.78 -6.25 -1.35
C PHE A 40 -3.62 -5.44 -1.91
N VAL A 41 -3.56 -5.36 -3.23
CA VAL A 41 -2.56 -4.57 -3.95
C VAL A 41 -3.31 -3.49 -4.70
N GLU A 42 -2.90 -2.24 -4.49
CA GLU A 42 -3.50 -1.05 -5.09
C GLU A 42 -2.41 -0.05 -5.44
N ILE A 43 -2.74 0.92 -6.31
CA ILE A 43 -1.82 2.00 -6.66
C ILE A 43 -1.51 2.82 -5.39
N ALA A 44 -0.24 2.87 -5.04
CA ALA A 44 0.22 3.62 -3.87
C ALA A 44 0.08 5.13 -4.13
N LYS A 45 -0.90 5.77 -3.49
CA LYS A 45 -1.00 7.23 -3.46
C LYS A 45 0.19 7.79 -2.70
N SER A 46 0.93 8.71 -3.32
CA SER A 46 2.11 9.30 -2.69
C SER A 46 1.72 10.05 -1.42
N ARG A 47 2.58 9.97 -0.39
CA ARG A 47 2.38 10.67 0.88
C ARG A 47 2.25 12.19 0.71
N SER A 48 2.85 12.74 -0.35
CA SER A 48 2.69 14.15 -0.74
C SER A 48 1.26 14.49 -1.14
N GLU A 49 0.56 13.59 -1.82
CA GLU A 49 -0.81 13.75 -2.30
C GLU A 49 -1.80 13.61 -1.14
N LEU A 50 -1.62 12.59 -0.29
CA LEU A 50 -2.41 12.39 0.93
C LEU A 50 -2.34 13.62 1.87
N ARG A 51 -1.14 14.19 2.06
CA ARG A 51 -0.94 15.37 2.91
C ARG A 51 -1.49 16.66 2.30
N SER A 52 -1.74 16.67 0.99
CA SER A 52 -2.34 17.81 0.29
C SER A 52 -3.87 17.76 0.36
N LEU A 53 -4.46 16.56 0.23
CA LEU A 53 -5.89 16.31 0.41
C LEU A 53 -6.36 16.59 1.85
N GLU A 54 -5.60 16.17 2.84
CA GLU A 54 -5.95 16.37 4.26
C GLU A 54 -5.90 17.86 4.67
N ARG A 55 -5.04 18.64 4.02
CA ARG A 55 -4.91 20.08 4.27
C ARG A 55 -6.07 20.89 3.70
N ASN A 56 -6.69 20.39 2.64
CA ASN A 56 -7.82 21.04 1.99
C ASN A 56 -9.17 20.70 2.65
N GLN A 57 -9.22 19.64 3.46
CA GLN A 57 -10.44 19.19 4.15
C GLN A 57 -10.67 19.84 5.53
N ARG A 58 -9.66 20.52 6.10
CA ARG A 58 -9.77 21.21 7.40
C ARG A 58 -10.14 22.69 7.30
N GLN A 59 -10.50 23.19 6.12
CA GLN A 59 -10.84 24.59 5.89
C GLN A 59 -12.33 24.84 5.59
N PHE A 60 -13.21 23.93 6.02
CA PHE A 60 -14.65 24.18 6.13
C PHE A 60 -15.10 24.03 7.58
#